data_AF-A0A7K9IBD0-F1
#
_entry.id   AF-A0A7K9IBD0-F1
#
_cell.length_a   1.000
_cell.length_b   1.000
_cell.length_c   1.000
_cell.angle_alpha   90.00
_cell.angle_beta   90.00
_cell.angle_gamma   90.00
#
_symmetry.space_group_name_H-M   'P 1'
#
loop_
_entity.id
_entity.type
_entity.pdbx_description
1 polymer ?
#
loop_
_entity_poly.entity_id
_entity_poly.type
_entity_poly.pdbx_seq_one_letter_code
_entity_poly.pdbx_strand_id
1 'polypeptide(L)' 'IYNASAAWGVSVGDAIALPEPHLLLHKHQHQGKSFNYTAIRLASPLDLLVNGKRPQAWALAPTRLALQNPCDLPK' A
#
# COMPACT_ATOMS: atom_id res chain seq x y z
N ILE A 1 -1.59 1.37 1.57
CA ILE A 1 -1.26 0.02 2.09
C ILE A 1 -0.30 -0.60 1.10
N TYR A 2 0.89 -0.98 1.55
CA TYR A 2 1.91 -1.59 0.71
C TYR A 2 1.83 -3.12 0.81
N ASN A 3 2.59 -3.82 -0.04
CA ASN A 3 2.70 -5.28 -0.07
C ASN A 3 1.36 -6.02 -0.13
N ALA A 4 0.33 -5.39 -0.70
CA ALA A 4 -0.96 -6.01 -0.91
C ALA A 4 -0.97 -6.78 -2.23
N SER A 5 -1.60 -7.95 -2.22
CA SER A 5 -1.92 -8.72 -3.41
C SER A 5 -2.81 -7.91 -4.34
N ALA A 6 -2.63 -8.07 -5.65
CA ALA A 6 -3.47 -7.41 -6.65
C ALA A 6 -4.95 -7.80 -6.55
N ALA A 7 -5.25 -8.97 -5.97
CA ALA A 7 -6.61 -9.45 -5.74
C ALA A 7 -7.21 -9.00 -4.40
N TRP A 8 -6.45 -8.27 -3.57
CA TRP A 8 -6.90 -7.83 -2.26
C TRP A 8 -7.32 -6.36 -2.28
N GLY A 9 -8.38 -6.05 -1.52
CA GLY A 9 -8.88 -4.69 -1.33
C GLY A 9 -9.91 -4.63 -0.21
N VAL A 10 -10.44 -3.44 0.01
CA VAL A 10 -11.55 -3.15 0.94
C VAL A 10 -12.70 -2.52 0.17
N SER A 11 -13.90 -2.62 0.71
CA SER A 11 -15.10 -2.03 0.13
C SER A 11 -15.49 -0.73 0.84
N VAL A 12 -16.16 0.16 0.12
CA VAL A 12 -16.76 1.35 0.74
C VAL A 12 -17.77 0.89 1.80
N GLY A 13 -17.60 1.38 3.03
CA GLY A 13 -18.43 1.01 4.18
C GLY A 13 -17.78 -0.01 5.13
N ASP A 14 -16.66 -0.63 4.74
CA ASP A 14 -15.92 -1.50 5.66
C ASP A 14 -15.33 -0.69 6.83
N ALA A 15 -15.46 -1.23 8.04
CA ALA A 15 -14.80 -0.70 9.22
C ALA A 15 -13.33 -1.15 9.25
N ILE A 16 -12.41 -0.19 9.33
CA ILE A 16 -10.97 -0.45 9.36
C ILE A 16 -10.41 -0.01 10.72
N ALA A 17 -9.74 -0.92 11.42
CA ALA A 17 -9.00 -0.62 12.63
C ALA A 17 -7.50 -0.85 12.43
N LEU A 18 -6.70 0.07 12.95
CA LEU A 18 -5.24 0.04 12.92
C LEU A 18 -4.71 0.47 14.29
N PRO A 19 -3.80 -0.29 14.92
CA PRO A 19 -3.38 -0.02 16.28
C PRO A 19 -2.47 1.22 16.41
N GLU A 20 -1.53 1.41 15.48
CA GLU A 20 -0.51 2.46 15.55
C GLU A 20 -0.37 3.17 14.19
N PRO A 21 -1.20 4.19 13.90
CA PRO A 21 -1.11 4.94 12.66
C PRO A 21 0.20 5.72 12.54
N HIS A 22 0.96 5.47 11.48
CA HIS A 22 1.97 6.43 11.04
C HIS A 22 1.32 7.47 10.12
N LEU A 23 1.00 8.62 10.70
CA LEU A 23 0.40 9.76 10.00
C LEU A 23 1.47 10.55 9.24
N LEU A 24 1.21 10.82 7.96
CA LEU A 24 2.07 11.59 7.09
C LEU A 24 1.33 12.81 6.57
N LEU A 25 1.93 13.99 6.74
CA LEU A 25 1.45 15.22 6.11
C LEU A 25 2.21 15.43 4.80
N HIS A 26 1.50 15.33 3.69
CA HIS A 26 2.05 15.55 2.36
C HIS A 26 1.74 16.98 1.88
N LYS A 27 2.79 17.70 1.48
CA LYS A 27 2.70 19.00 0.81
C LYS A 27 3.62 18.97 -0.40
N HIS A 28 3.04 18.76 -1.58
CA HIS A 28 3.79 18.62 -2.82
C HIS A 28 3.42 19.72 -3.80
N GLN A 29 4.43 20.22 -4.54
CA GLN A 29 4.22 21.09 -5.68
C GLN A 29 4.81 20.45 -6.93
N HIS A 30 4.01 20.34 -7.98
CA HIS A 30 4.45 19.76 -9.25
C HIS A 30 3.69 20.38 -10.42
N GLN A 31 4.42 20.81 -11.46
CA GLN A 31 3.86 21.44 -12.67
C GLN A 31 2.86 22.57 -12.35
N GLY A 32 3.20 23.45 -11.42
CA GLY A 32 2.36 24.58 -11.01
C GLY A 32 1.11 24.21 -10.20
N LYS A 33 0.92 22.94 -9.85
CA LYS A 33 -0.18 22.46 -9.00
C LYS A 33 0.31 22.13 -7.60
N SER A 34 -0.54 22.38 -6.60
CA SER A 34 -0.28 22.04 -5.19
C SER A 34 -1.17 20.88 -4.75
N PHE A 35 -0.56 19.89 -4.10
CA PHE A 35 -1.23 18.71 -3.54
C PHE A 35 -0.95 18.65 -2.04
N ASN A 36 -1.95 18.99 -1.24
CA ASN A 36 -1.86 18.99 0.22
C ASN A 36 -2.86 17.98 0.77
N TYR A 37 -2.37 16.93 1.41
CA TYR A 37 -3.22 15.88 1.96
C TYR A 37 -2.51 15.18 3.12
N THR A 38 -3.30 14.50 3.95
CA THR A 38 -2.78 13.63 5.01
C THR A 38 -2.97 12.18 4.58
N ALA A 39 -2.00 11.32 4.87
CA ALA A 39 -2.06 9.91 4.55
C ALA A 39 -1.60 9.06 5.74
N ILE A 40 -2.05 7.81 5.79
CA ILE A 40 -1.53 6.81 6.72
C ILE A 40 -0.75 5.79 5.91
N ARG A 41 0.50 5.54 6.32
CA ARG A 41 1.35 4.53 5.69
C ARG A 41 1.26 3.21 6.45
N LEU A 42 0.79 2.18 5.77
CA LEU A 42 0.73 0.80 6.28
C LEU A 42 1.63 -0.09 5.42
N ALA A 43 2.54 -0.82 6.05
CA ALA A 43 3.52 -1.66 5.34
C ALA A 43 2.88 -2.91 4.72
N SER A 44 1.83 -3.44 5.36
CA SER A 44 1.15 -4.66 4.97
C SER A 44 -0.37 -4.57 5.23
N PRO A 45 -1.22 -5.24 4.43
CA PRO A 45 -2.63 -5.44 4.78
C PRO A 45 -2.83 -6.29 6.04
N LEU A 46 -1.79 -6.99 6.54
CA LEU A 46 -1.89 -7.76 7.79
C LEU A 46 -1.74 -6.88 9.05
N ASP A 47 -1.46 -5.59 8.89
CA ASP A 47 -1.27 -4.63 9.99
C ASP A 47 -2.60 -3.96 10.42
N LEU A 48 -3.73 -4.39 9.83
CA LEU A 48 -5.06 -3.83 10.08
C LEU A 48 -6.10 -4.93 10.32
N LEU A 49 -7.25 -4.52 10.83
CA LEU A 49 -8.47 -5.32 10.91
C LEU A 49 -9.53 -4.73 9.96
N VAL A 50 -10.16 -5.58 9.16
CA VAL A 50 -11.33 -5.25 8.32
C VAL A 50 -12.55 -5.90 8.95
N ASN A 51 -13.54 -5.09 9.34
CA ASN A 51 -14.76 -5.54 10.01
C ASN A 51 -14.46 -6.46 11.21
N GLY A 52 -13.46 -6.07 12.01
CA GLY A 52 -13.00 -6.81 13.19
C GLY A 52 -12.17 -8.06 12.91
N LYS A 53 -11.87 -8.38 11.64
CA LYS A 53 -11.10 -9.57 11.25
C LYS A 53 -9.77 -9.20 10.61
N ARG A 54 -8.73 -9.95 10.94
CA ARG A 54 -7.43 -9.81 10.30
C ARG A 54 -7.49 -10.38 8.87
N PRO A 55 -7.01 -9.66 7.84
CA PRO A 55 -6.87 -10.22 6.50
C PRO A 55 -6.03 -11.50 6.50
N GLN A 56 -6.34 -12.42 5.59
CA GLN A 56 -5.63 -13.69 5.46
C GLN A 56 -4.31 -13.54 4.69
N ALA A 57 -3.43 -14.54 4.75
CA ALA A 57 -2.11 -14.50 4.13
C ALA A 57 -2.12 -14.20 2.62
N TRP A 58 -3.15 -14.63 1.87
CA TRP A 58 -3.28 -14.34 0.44
C TRP A 58 -3.44 -12.84 0.14
N ALA A 59 -3.76 -12.02 1.15
CA ALA A 59 -3.80 -10.58 1.04
C ALA A 59 -2.42 -9.97 0.75
N LEU A 60 -1.33 -10.69 1.06
CA LEU A 60 0.03 -10.25 0.75
C LEU A 60 0.37 -10.45 -0.73
N ALA A 61 1.15 -9.52 -1.29
CA ALA A 61 1.70 -9.73 -2.61
C ALA A 61 2.62 -10.98 -2.61
N PRO A 62 2.55 -11.82 -3.64
CA PRO A 62 3.42 -12.99 -3.74
C PRO A 62 4.86 -12.55 -4.06
N THR A 63 5.84 -13.27 -3.52
CA THR A 63 7.24 -13.09 -3.90
C THR A 63 7.42 -13.32 -5.39
N ARG A 64 8.13 -12.41 -6.06
CA ARG A 64 8.45 -12.50 -7.49
C ARG A 64 9.96 -12.55 -7.66
N LEU A 65 10.44 -13.49 -8.46
CA LEU A 65 11.81 -13.50 -8.94
C LEU A 65 11.88 -12.54 -10.13
N ALA A 66 12.68 -11.48 -10.01
CA ALA A 66 13.01 -10.63 -11.14
C ALA A 66 14.24 -11.21 -11.85
N LEU A 67 14.07 -11.66 -13.10
CA LEU A 67 15.19 -12.00 -13.97
C LEU A 67 15.48 -10.78 -14.85
N GLN A 68 16.59 -10.11 -14.58
CA GLN A 68 17.11 -9.09 -15.48
C GLN A 68 18.16 -9.73 -16.38
N ASN A 69 17.95 -9.67 -17.69
CA ASN A 69 18.94 -10.14 -18.64
C ASN A 69 20.06 -9.07 -18.69
N PRO A 70 21.32 -9.40 -18.38
CA PRO A 70 22.40 -8.40 -18.30
C PRO A 70 22.65 -7.65 -19.62
N CYS A 71 22.15 -8.18 -20.74
CA CYS A 71 22.33 -7.62 -22.07
C CYS A 71 21.33 -6.50 -22.44
N ASP A 72 20.28 -6.26 -21.66
CA ASP A 72 19.27 -5.22 -21.92
C ASP A 72 19.58 -3.90 -21.20
N LEU A 73 20.83 -3.44 -21.29
CA LEU A 73 21.17 -2.07 -20.88
C LEU A 73 20.70 -1.08 -21.97
N PRO A 74 19.93 -0.03 -21.61
CA PRO A 74 19.61 1.03 -22.57
C PRO A 74 20.91 1.71 -23.02
N LYS A 75 21.08 1.84 -24.34
CA LYS A 75 22.17 2.62 -24.95
C LYS A 75 22.06 4.10 -24.64
#